data_AF-A0A4U1JU76-F1
#
_entry.id   AF-A0A4U1JU76-F1
#
_cell.length_a   1.000
_cell.length_b   1.000
_cell.length_c   1.000
_cell.angle_alpha   90.00
_cell.angle_beta   90.00
_cell.angle_gamma   90.00
#
_symmetry.space_group_name_H-M   'P 1'
#
loop_
_entity.id
_entity.type
_entity.pdbx_description
1 polymer ?
#
loop_
_entity_poly.entity_id
_entity_poly.type
_entity_poly.pdbx_seq_one_letter_code
_entity_poly.pdbx_strand_id
1 'polypeptide(L)'
;MKEPSEITSMAELRAEIDALDLRLVALLADRARFIDRAAELKPAEGMPARIKARVEEVVNNARTAAEARGMDPELIEAMWRMMVEWSIAREERVLGKGDGI
;
A
#
# COMPACT_ATOMS: atom_id res chain seq x y z
N MET A 1 14.36 -12.29 -11.18
CA MET A 1 13.44 -12.29 -12.32
C MET A 1 14.28 -12.37 -13.55
N LYS A 2 13.85 -13.19 -14.51
CA LYS A 2 14.45 -13.19 -15.84
C LYS A 2 14.11 -11.89 -16.56
N GLU A 3 14.99 -11.47 -17.47
CA GLU A 3 14.65 -10.38 -18.37
C GLU A 3 13.45 -10.82 -19.23
N PRO A 4 12.40 -10.00 -19.38
CA PRO A 4 11.21 -10.40 -20.13
C PRO A 4 11.50 -10.84 -21.56
N SER A 5 12.55 -10.30 -22.20
CA SER A 5 13.01 -10.67 -23.53
C SER A 5 13.64 -12.06 -23.63
N GLU A 6 14.05 -12.65 -22.51
CA GLU A 6 14.65 -13.99 -22.44
C GLU A 6 13.61 -15.10 -22.18
N ILE A 7 12.37 -14.73 -21.89
CA ILE A 7 11.29 -15.66 -21.60
C ILE A 7 10.72 -16.20 -22.91
N THR A 8 10.78 -17.53 -23.09
CA THR A 8 10.46 -18.16 -24.39
C THR A 8 9.13 -18.91 -24.40
N SER A 9 8.45 -19.01 -23.25
CA SER A 9 7.16 -19.68 -23.14
C SER A 9 6.20 -18.98 -22.18
N MET A 10 4.89 -19.15 -22.43
CA MET A 10 3.86 -18.64 -21.53
C MET A 10 3.90 -19.30 -20.15
N ALA A 11 4.35 -20.55 -20.05
CA ALA A 11 4.48 -21.25 -18.77
C ALA A 11 5.56 -20.59 -17.90
N GLU A 12 6.71 -20.27 -18.50
CA GLU A 12 7.79 -19.56 -17.83
C GLU A 12 7.40 -18.12 -17.47
N LEU A 13 6.73 -17.41 -18.38
CA LEU A 13 6.24 -16.05 -18.11
C LEU A 13 5.30 -15.99 -16.90
N ARG A 14 4.35 -16.94 -16.82
CA ARG A 14 3.41 -17.03 -15.69
C ARG A 14 4.13 -17.33 -14.38
N ALA A 15 5.11 -18.23 -14.39
CA ALA A 15 5.89 -18.52 -13.19
C ALA A 15 6.65 -17.29 -12.66
N GLU A 16 7.21 -16.47 -13.56
CA GLU A 16 7.86 -15.20 -13.18
C GLU A 16 6.86 -14.18 -12.62
N ILE A 17 5.66 -14.07 -13.21
CA ILE A 17 4.57 -13.20 -12.70
C ILE A 17 4.09 -13.68 -11.33
N ASP A 18 3.82 -14.96 -11.16
CA ASP A 18 3.37 -15.54 -9.89
C ASP A 18 4.41 -15.26 -8.78
N ALA A 19 5.70 -15.41 -9.09
CA ALA A 19 6.79 -15.09 -8.17
C ALA A 19 6.92 -13.58 -7.87
N LEU A 20 6.55 -12.71 -8.81
CA LEU A 20 6.46 -11.26 -8.57
C LEU A 20 5.27 -10.93 -7.67
N ASP A 21 4.10 -11.51 -7.91
CA ASP A 21 2.90 -11.28 -7.14
C ASP A 21 3.07 -11.69 -5.67
N LEU A 22 3.74 -12.83 -5.41
CA LEU A 22 4.09 -13.23 -4.05
C LEU A 22 4.95 -12.18 -3.33
N ARG A 23 5.90 -11.56 -4.05
CA ARG A 23 6.74 -10.49 -3.48
C ARG A 23 5.95 -9.21 -3.26
N LEU A 24 5.03 -8.86 -4.16
CA LEU A 24 4.11 -7.73 -3.96
C LEU A 24 3.26 -7.93 -2.71
N VAL A 25 2.68 -9.11 -2.52
CA VAL A 25 1.90 -9.44 -1.31
C VAL A 25 2.75 -9.35 -0.05
N ALA A 26 3.99 -9.83 -0.06
CA ALA A 26 4.90 -9.72 1.07
C ALA A 26 5.19 -8.25 1.43
N LEU A 27 5.45 -7.39 0.43
CA LEU A 27 5.66 -5.95 0.63
C LEU A 27 4.41 -5.26 1.19
N LEU A 28 3.22 -5.64 0.72
CA LEU A 28 1.96 -5.12 1.24
C LEU A 28 1.71 -5.56 2.70
N ALA A 29 2.10 -6.79 3.06
CA ALA A 29 2.04 -7.26 4.44
C ALA A 29 2.96 -6.44 5.36
N ASP A 30 4.19 -6.15 4.93
CA ASP A 30 5.10 -5.27 5.68
C ASP A 30 4.54 -3.85 5.81
N ARG A 31 3.97 -3.30 4.73
CA ARG A 31 3.28 -2.00 4.79
C ARG A 31 2.15 -2.01 5.83
N ALA A 32 1.36 -3.08 5.91
CA ALA A 32 0.29 -3.21 6.89
C ALA A 32 0.83 -3.22 8.34
N ARG A 33 1.99 -3.83 8.61
CA ARG A 33 2.63 -3.80 9.93
C ARG A 33 3.05 -2.40 10.35
N PHE A 34 3.51 -1.57 9.41
CA PHE A 34 3.79 -0.15 9.70
C PHE A 34 2.52 0.65 10.02
N ILE A 35 1.40 0.35 9.34
CA ILE A 35 0.10 0.95 9.67
C ILE A 35 -0.37 0.51 11.05
N ASP A 36 -0.19 -0.76 11.43
CA ASP A 36 -0.50 -1.22 12.80
C ASP A 36 0.30 -0.42 13.83
N ARG A 37 1.59 -0.20 13.58
CA ARG A 37 2.41 0.64 14.46
C ARG A 37 1.94 2.09 14.51
N ALA A 38 1.51 2.66 13.38
CA ALA A 38 0.94 4.01 13.35
C ALA A 38 -0.35 4.09 14.20
N ALA A 39 -1.21 3.08 14.15
CA ALA A 39 -2.43 3.01 14.95
C ALA A 39 -2.14 3.03 16.47
N GLU A 40 -1.05 2.41 16.91
CA GLU A 40 -0.62 2.42 18.32
C GLU A 40 -0.04 3.78 18.77
N LEU A 41 0.61 4.51 17.85
CA LEU A 41 1.25 5.81 18.15
C LEU A 41 0.26 6.97 18.15
N LYS A 42 -0.71 6.96 17.23
CA LYS A 42 -1.68 8.04 17.01
C LYS A 42 -2.43 8.50 18.28
N PRO A 43 -2.89 7.64 19.21
CA PRO A 43 -3.53 8.07 20.45
C PRO A 43 -2.64 8.97 21.31
N ALA A 44 -1.37 8.58 21.47
CA ALA A 44 -0.42 9.34 22.27
C ALA A 44 -0.10 10.71 21.65
N GLU A 45 -0.21 10.82 20.32
CA GLU A 45 0.00 12.06 19.57
C GLU A 45 -1.30 12.84 19.32
N GLY A 46 -2.46 12.37 19.83
CA GLY A 46 -3.76 13.01 19.61
C GLY A 46 -4.20 13.04 18.15
N MET A 47 -3.71 12.11 17.33
CA MET A 47 -3.96 12.08 15.89
C MET A 47 -5.13 11.15 15.52
N PRO A 48 -6.02 11.56 14.61
CA PRO A 48 -7.07 10.66 14.11
C PRO A 48 -6.51 9.65 13.10
N ALA A 49 -7.25 8.57 12.84
CA ALA A 49 -6.92 7.62 11.77
C ALA A 49 -6.78 8.33 10.42
N ARG A 50 -7.81 9.11 10.04
CA ARG A 50 -7.82 9.88 8.79
C ARG A 50 -7.26 11.29 8.98
N ILE A 51 -6.15 11.57 8.29
CA ILE A 51 -5.62 12.92 8.12
C ILE A 51 -5.61 13.22 6.62
N LYS A 52 -6.58 14.04 6.15
CA LYS A 52 -6.82 14.27 4.71
C LYS A 52 -5.56 14.72 3.96
N ALA A 53 -4.79 15.65 4.53
CA ALA A 53 -3.55 16.13 3.91
C ALA A 53 -2.53 14.99 3.71
N ARG A 54 -2.42 14.09 4.69
CA ARG A 54 -1.51 12.94 4.60
C ARG A 54 -1.97 11.90 3.57
N VAL A 55 -3.27 11.69 3.43
CA VAL A 55 -3.83 10.82 2.39
C VAL A 55 -3.45 11.32 1.00
N GLU A 56 -3.68 12.61 0.72
CA GLU A 56 -3.35 13.19 -0.58
C GLU A 56 -1.84 13.19 -0.85
N GLU A 57 -1.02 13.45 0.17
CA GLU A 57 0.44 13.34 0.03
C GLU A 57 0.89 11.93 -0.36
N VAL A 58 0.37 10.89 0.31
CA VAL A 58 0.72 9.49 0.04
C VAL A 58 0.27 9.07 -1.37
N VAL A 59 -0.90 9.52 -1.82
CA VAL A 59 -1.40 9.27 -3.18
C VAL A 59 -0.55 9.99 -4.22
N ASN A 60 -0.21 11.26 -4.00
CA ASN A 60 0.62 12.02 -4.92
C ASN A 60 2.03 11.44 -5.05
N ASN A 61 2.63 11.00 -3.95
CA ASN A 61 3.92 10.32 -3.98
C ASN A 61 3.88 9.05 -4.84
N ALA A 62 2.78 8.29 -4.78
CA ALA A 62 2.59 7.10 -5.61
C ALA A 62 2.42 7.45 -7.09
N ARG A 63 1.63 8.48 -7.40
CA ARG A 63 1.47 9.00 -8.77
C ARG A 63 2.80 9.42 -9.38
N THR A 64 3.59 10.23 -8.68
CA THR A 64 4.92 10.65 -9.15
C THR A 64 5.87 9.45 -9.33
N ALA A 65 5.80 8.46 -8.44
CA ALA A 65 6.60 7.24 -8.58
C ALA A 65 6.18 6.38 -9.79
N ALA A 66 4.90 6.41 -10.16
CA ALA A 66 4.35 5.75 -11.34
C ALA A 66 4.86 6.40 -12.63
N GLU A 67 4.74 7.73 -12.73
CA GLU A 67 5.21 8.52 -13.88
C GLU A 67 6.70 8.26 -14.13
N ALA A 68 7.52 8.30 -13.08
CA ALA A 68 8.96 8.04 -13.17
C ALA A 68 9.31 6.62 -13.65
N ARG A 69 8.36 5.67 -13.60
CA ARG A 69 8.52 4.27 -14.03
C ARG A 69 7.76 3.95 -15.32
N GLY A 70 7.19 4.96 -15.98
CA GLY A 70 6.40 4.77 -17.20
C GLY A 70 5.08 4.03 -16.96
N MET A 71 4.57 4.04 -15.73
CA MET A 71 3.25 3.49 -15.40
C MET A 71 2.18 4.57 -15.48
N ASP A 72 0.94 4.16 -15.74
CA ASP A 72 -0.22 5.05 -15.71
C ASP A 72 -0.47 5.58 -14.27
N PRO A 73 -0.33 6.90 -14.03
CA PRO A 73 -0.55 7.48 -12.71
C PRO A 73 -2.01 7.37 -12.23
N GLU A 74 -2.99 7.30 -13.13
CA GLU A 74 -4.41 7.18 -12.75
C GLU A 74 -4.69 5.79 -12.19
N LEU A 75 -4.15 4.74 -12.83
CA LEU A 75 -4.23 3.37 -12.31
C LEU A 75 -3.59 3.26 -10.93
N ILE A 76 -2.38 3.82 -10.76
CA ILE A 76 -1.67 3.76 -9.49
C ILE A 76 -2.39 4.56 -8.40
N GLU A 77 -2.95 5.73 -8.72
CA GLU A 77 -3.80 6.47 -7.79
C GLU A 77 -4.98 5.63 -7.30
N ALA A 78 -5.71 4.99 -8.21
CA ALA A 78 -6.88 4.18 -7.86
C ALA A 78 -6.50 3.04 -6.88
N MET A 79 -5.39 2.34 -7.15
CA MET A 79 -4.85 1.30 -6.27
C MET A 79 -4.44 1.87 -4.90
N TRP A 80 -3.74 3.01 -4.88
CA TRP A 80 -3.28 3.63 -3.64
C TRP A 80 -4.43 4.14 -2.78
N ARG A 81 -5.45 4.75 -3.38
CA ARG A 81 -6.65 5.17 -2.65
C ARG A 81 -7.34 3.97 -2.01
N MET A 82 -7.54 2.87 -2.74
CA MET A 82 -8.11 1.64 -2.16
C MET A 82 -7.28 1.13 -0.96
N MET A 83 -5.95 1.09 -1.08
CA MET A 83 -5.08 0.65 0.01
C MET A 83 -5.10 1.58 1.23
N VAL A 84 -5.14 2.89 1.01
CA VAL A 84 -5.20 3.89 2.09
C VAL A 84 -6.55 3.81 2.81
N GLU A 85 -7.66 3.68 2.09
CA GLU A 85 -8.98 3.50 2.68
C GLU A 85 -9.05 2.23 3.54
N TRP A 86 -8.51 1.11 3.05
CA TRP A 86 -8.38 -0.12 3.85
C TRP A 86 -7.52 0.09 5.11
N SER A 87 -6.43 0.86 5.00
CA SER A 87 -5.53 1.17 6.12
C SER A 87 -6.25 2.01 7.19
N ILE A 88 -7.01 3.03 6.78
CA ILE A 88 -7.78 3.89 7.69
C ILE A 88 -8.82 3.06 8.44
N ALA A 89 -9.59 2.22 7.74
CA ALA A 89 -10.58 1.35 8.38
C ALA A 89 -9.94 0.37 9.39
N ARG A 90 -8.69 -0.02 9.16
CA ARG A 90 -7.92 -0.85 10.09
C ARG A 90 -7.49 -0.07 11.33
N GLU A 91 -6.99 1.15 11.16
CA GLU A 91 -6.63 2.03 12.27
C GLU A 91 -7.84 2.41 13.13
N GLU A 92 -8.98 2.73 12.51
CA GLU A 92 -10.23 3.07 13.21
C GLU A 92 -10.70 1.94 14.14
N ARG A 93 -10.50 0.66 13.77
CA ARG A 93 -10.79 -0.49 14.65
C ARG A 93 -9.90 -0.54 15.89
N VAL A 94 -8.68 -0.01 15.82
CA VAL A 94 -7.73 0.03 16.94
C VAL A 94 -8.01 1.26 17.79
N LEU A 95 -8.17 2.43 17.17
CA LEU A 95 -8.48 3.69 17.87
C LEU A 95 -9.85 3.64 18.57
N GLY A 96 -10.85 3.01 17.96
CA GLY A 96 -12.18 2.79 18.54
C GLY A 96 -12.24 1.70 19.63
N LYS A 97 -11.13 1.00 19.89
CA LYS A 97 -10.93 0.11 21.05
C LYS A 97 -10.12 0.77 22.16
N GLY A 98 -9.75 2.04 22.02
CA GLY A 98 -9.26 2.86 23.12
C GLY A 98 -10.43 3.21 24.02
N ASP A 99 -10.68 2.34 25.00
CA ASP A 99 -11.83 2.40 25.89
C ASP A 99 -12.02 3.78 26.53
N GLY A 100 -13.30 4.12 26.69
CA GLY A 100 -13.71 5.16 27.60
C GLY A 100 -13.17 4.88 29.00
N ILE A 101 -12.61 5.94 29.58
CA ILE A 101 -12.47 6.14 31.03
C ILE A 101 -13.27 7.40 31.35
#